data_AF-A0AA43EN09-F1
#
_entry.id   AF-A0AA43EN09-F1
#
_cell.length_a   1.000
_cell.length_b   1.000
_cell.length_c   1.000
_cell.angle_alpha   90.00
_cell.angle_beta   90.00
_cell.angle_gamma   90.00
#
_symmetry.space_group_name_H-M   'P 1'
#
loop_
_entity.id
_entity.type
_entity.pdbx_description
1 polymer ?
#
loop_
_entity_poly.entity_id
_entity_poly.type
_entity_poly.pdbx_seq_one_letter_code
_entity_poly.pdbx_strand_id
1 'polypeptide(L)'
;MKVQYRGLLIILLLSGFGCAPSPYERGGHPSGLTRYDVERDYMECEYKARLANEQYFYSQTSPFPFNPGPQNPADHTRALHGLSMMNAMRDTCLSAKGYRLN
;
A
#
# COMPACT_ATOMS: atom_id res chain seq x y z
N MET A 1 -9.99 -19.85 40.63
CA MET A 1 -9.27 -18.71 40.02
C MET A 1 -9.74 -18.55 38.57
N LYS A 2 -10.76 -17.72 38.30
CA LYS A 2 -11.45 -17.62 36.99
C LYS A 2 -11.75 -16.15 36.62
N VAL A 3 -10.81 -15.22 36.85
CA VAL A 3 -11.08 -13.77 36.64
C VAL A 3 -9.88 -13.01 36.05
N GLN A 4 -9.11 -13.61 35.12
CA GLN A 4 -7.93 -12.91 34.57
C GLN A 4 -7.78 -12.91 33.05
N TYR A 5 -8.53 -13.74 32.31
CA TYR A 5 -8.34 -13.85 30.85
C TYR A 5 -9.24 -12.91 30.02
N ARG A 6 -10.39 -12.46 30.57
CA ARG A 6 -11.33 -11.57 29.84
C ARG A 6 -10.82 -10.13 29.71
N GLY A 7 -10.15 -9.61 30.74
CA GLY A 7 -9.60 -8.25 30.73
C GLY A 7 -8.42 -8.08 29.76
N LEU A 8 -7.54 -9.09 29.67
CA LEU A 8 -6.38 -9.09 28.78
C LEU A 8 -6.80 -9.08 27.29
N LEU A 9 -7.86 -9.81 26.95
CA LEU A 9 -8.38 -9.92 25.59
C LEU A 9 -8.97 -8.59 25.09
N ILE A 10 -9.64 -7.83 25.98
CA ILE A 10 -10.21 -6.52 25.64
C ILE A 10 -9.10 -5.48 25.42
N ILE A 11 -8.03 -5.51 26.22
CA ILE A 11 -6.89 -4.60 26.07
C ILE A 11 -6.14 -4.89 24.76
N LEU A 12 -5.94 -6.16 24.41
CA LEU A 12 -5.35 -6.57 23.13
C LEU A 12 -6.19 -6.09 21.94
N LEU A 13 -7.52 -6.24 21.99
CA LEU A 13 -8.42 -5.79 20.93
C LEU A 13 -8.46 -4.26 20.78
N LEU A 14 -8.40 -3.49 21.88
CA LEU A 14 -8.39 -2.02 21.85
C LEU A 14 -7.05 -1.45 21.36
N SER A 15 -5.93 -2.14 21.61
CA SER A 15 -4.60 -1.71 21.14
C SER A 15 -4.39 -1.86 19.62
N GLY A 16 -5.21 -2.67 18.94
CA GLY A 16 -5.10 -2.90 17.49
C GLY A 16 -5.65 -1.77 16.60
N PHE A 17 -6.46 -0.86 17.14
CA PHE A 17 -7.12 0.19 16.36
C PHE A 17 -6.37 1.53 16.31
N GLY A 18 -5.19 1.63 16.94
CA GLY A 18 -4.60 2.93 17.26
C GLY A 18 -3.60 3.55 16.28
N CYS A 19 -2.86 2.76 15.48
CA CYS A 19 -1.65 3.30 14.83
C CYS A 19 -1.40 2.75 13.42
N ALA A 20 -2.42 2.72 12.55
CA ALA A 20 -2.14 2.63 11.11
C ALA A 20 -1.92 4.06 10.59
N PRO A 21 -0.69 4.46 10.24
CA PRO A 21 -0.49 5.75 9.60
C PRO A 21 -1.37 5.80 8.34
N SER A 22 -2.15 6.86 8.21
CA SER A 22 -2.94 7.13 7.03
C SER A 22 -2.04 7.03 5.79
N PRO A 23 -2.37 6.21 4.78
CA PRO A 23 -1.55 6.12 3.57
C PRO A 23 -1.46 7.47 2.85
N TYR A 24 -2.41 8.36 3.13
CA TYR A 24 -2.53 9.71 2.58
C TYR A 24 -1.71 10.77 3.32
N GLU A 25 -1.17 10.46 4.51
CA GLU A 25 -0.27 11.34 5.28
C GLU A 25 1.21 11.02 5.03
N ARG A 26 1.52 10.46 3.86
CA ARG A 26 2.89 10.09 3.49
C ARG A 26 3.67 11.33 3.05
N GLY A 27 4.26 12.02 4.04
CA GLY A 27 5.05 13.22 3.82
C GLY A 27 4.22 14.51 3.75
N GLY A 28 4.76 15.55 3.10
CA GLY A 28 4.11 16.86 3.01
C GLY A 28 3.29 17.02 1.74
N HIS A 29 2.06 17.52 1.84
CA HIS A 29 1.24 17.89 0.69
C HIS A 29 1.38 19.39 0.36
N PRO A 30 1.09 19.82 -0.88
CA PRO A 30 1.06 21.24 -1.24
C PRO A 30 0.13 22.07 -0.33
N SER A 31 0.47 23.35 -0.15
CA SER A 31 -0.36 24.28 0.62
C SER A 31 -1.67 24.59 -0.11
N GLY A 32 -2.78 24.65 0.63
CA GLY A 32 -4.08 25.02 0.09
C GLY A 32 -4.95 23.85 -0.40
N LEU A 33 -4.46 22.61 -0.29
CA LEU A 33 -5.27 21.41 -0.52
C LEU A 33 -6.08 21.04 0.72
N THR A 34 -7.35 20.70 0.51
CA THR A 34 -8.16 20.07 1.56
C THR A 34 -7.79 18.60 1.70
N ARG A 35 -8.20 17.97 2.81
CA ARG A 35 -8.04 16.51 3.00
C ARG A 35 -8.67 15.70 1.86
N TYR A 36 -9.81 16.16 1.34
CA TYR A 36 -10.48 15.51 0.22
C TYR A 36 -9.65 15.58 -1.07
N ASP A 37 -9.01 16.72 -1.33
CA ASP A 37 -8.16 16.88 -2.51
C ASP A 37 -6.92 15.97 -2.44
N VAL A 38 -6.32 15.85 -1.25
CA VAL A 38 -5.20 14.92 -0.99
C VAL A 38 -5.60 13.48 -1.24
N GLU A 39 -6.76 13.07 -0.74
CA GLU A 39 -7.29 11.72 -0.95
C GLU A 39 -7.58 11.46 -2.44
N ARG A 40 -8.18 12.43 -3.13
CA ARG A 40 -8.45 12.36 -4.57
C ARG A 40 -7.17 12.20 -5.39
N ASP A 41 -6.15 13.02 -5.11
CA ASP A 41 -4.85 12.97 -5.81
C ASP A 41 -4.15 11.63 -5.59
N TYR A 42 -4.18 11.13 -4.35
CA TYR A 42 -3.60 9.85 -4.02
C TYR A 42 -4.32 8.71 -4.76
N MET A 43 -5.65 8.69 -4.74
CA MET A 43 -6.45 7.69 -5.46
C MET A 43 -6.20 7.74 -6.97
N GLU A 44 -6.07 8.93 -7.55
CA GLU A 44 -5.72 9.11 -8.96
C GLU A 44 -4.33 8.52 -9.27
N CYS A 45 -3.33 8.84 -8.44
CA CYS A 45 -1.97 8.35 -8.61
C CYS A 45 -1.86 6.83 -8.39
N GLU A 46 -2.62 6.28 -7.44
CA GLU A 46 -2.70 4.84 -7.22
C GLU A 46 -3.34 4.13 -8.41
N TYR A 47 -4.44 4.68 -8.94
CA TYR A 47 -5.10 4.14 -10.12
C TYR A 47 -4.15 4.10 -11.33
N LYS A 48 -3.42 5.19 -11.59
CA LYS A 48 -2.41 5.26 -12.65
C LYS A 48 -1.26 4.26 -12.44
N ALA A 49 -0.78 4.13 -11.21
CA ALA A 49 0.27 3.17 -10.86
C ALA A 49 -0.18 1.72 -11.09
N ARG A 50 -1.46 1.40 -10.85
CA ARG A 50 -2.03 0.08 -11.15
C ARG A 50 -2.12 -0.17 -12.65
N LEU A 51 -2.68 0.77 -13.41
CA LEU A 51 -2.80 0.67 -14.88
C LEU A 51 -1.46 0.42 -15.56
N ALA A 52 -0.40 1.11 -15.13
CA ALA A 52 0.96 0.92 -15.67
C ALA A 52 1.52 -0.51 -15.46
N ASN A 53 0.95 -1.27 -14.53
CA ASN A 53 1.47 -2.54 -14.04
C ASN A 53 0.52 -3.73 -14.28
N GLU A 54 -0.67 -3.50 -14.85
CA GLU A 54 -1.68 -4.55 -15.12
C GLU A 54 -1.12 -5.70 -15.97
N GLN A 55 -0.30 -5.38 -16.97
CA GLN A 55 0.23 -6.36 -17.91
C GLN A 55 1.42 -7.17 -17.37
N TYR A 56 2.16 -6.66 -16.38
CA TYR A 56 3.44 -7.25 -15.96
C TYR A 56 3.35 -8.05 -14.66
N PHE A 57 2.48 -7.67 -13.73
CA PHE A 57 2.43 -8.30 -12.39
C PHE A 57 1.16 -9.10 -12.13
N TYR A 58 0.06 -8.83 -12.84
CA TYR A 58 -1.21 -9.51 -12.62
C TYR A 58 -1.71 -10.29 -13.84
N SER A 59 -1.03 -10.21 -14.99
CA SER A 59 -1.40 -10.99 -16.18
C SER A 59 -0.84 -12.42 -16.09
N GLN A 60 -1.66 -13.40 -16.47
CA GLN A 60 -1.22 -14.79 -16.61
C GLN A 60 -0.22 -14.99 -17.76
N THR A 61 -0.13 -14.01 -18.67
CA THR A 61 0.80 -13.93 -19.80
C THR A 61 2.12 -13.26 -19.45
N SER A 62 2.30 -12.87 -18.19
CA SER A 62 3.60 -12.50 -17.63
C SER A 62 4.64 -13.57 -18.03
N PRO A 63 5.87 -13.21 -18.44
CA PRO A 63 6.94 -14.13 -18.90
C PRO A 63 7.50 -15.06 -17.79
N PHE A 64 6.66 -15.34 -16.80
CA PHE A 64 6.96 -15.41 -15.40
C PHE A 64 5.67 -15.92 -14.68
N PRO A 65 5.26 -17.16 -14.97
CA PRO A 65 3.98 -17.71 -14.52
C PRO A 65 3.95 -17.96 -13.01
N PHE A 66 2.82 -17.64 -12.36
CA PHE A 66 2.57 -17.99 -10.95
C PHE A 66 2.28 -19.49 -10.86
N ASN A 67 3.20 -20.27 -10.28
CA ASN A 67 2.95 -21.69 -10.02
C ASN A 67 2.36 -21.88 -8.62
N PRO A 68 1.33 -22.72 -8.44
CA PRO A 68 0.72 -23.01 -7.13
C PRO A 68 1.61 -23.88 -6.20
N GLY A 69 2.92 -23.93 -6.42
CA GLY A 69 3.89 -24.71 -5.64
C GLY A 69 4.36 -24.00 -4.35
N PRO A 70 5.15 -24.68 -3.49
CA PRO A 70 5.68 -24.10 -2.26
C PRO A 70 6.39 -22.77 -2.55
N GLN A 71 6.06 -21.72 -1.78
CA GLN A 71 6.40 -20.31 -2.06
C GLN A 71 7.76 -20.14 -2.72
N ASN A 72 7.74 -20.07 -4.06
CA ASN A 72 8.96 -19.94 -4.85
C ASN A 72 9.55 -18.56 -4.55
N PRO A 73 10.83 -18.45 -4.15
CA PRO A 73 11.48 -17.16 -3.94
C PRO A 73 11.35 -16.21 -5.13
N ALA A 74 11.29 -16.75 -6.35
CA ALA A 74 11.06 -15.97 -7.57
C ALA A 74 9.66 -15.32 -7.60
N ASP A 75 8.62 -16.02 -7.14
CA ASP A 75 7.25 -15.50 -7.11
C ASP A 75 7.09 -14.46 -6.00
N HIS A 76 7.74 -14.67 -4.85
CA HIS A 76 7.81 -13.67 -3.78
C HIS A 76 8.55 -12.41 -4.26
N THR A 77 9.69 -12.58 -4.94
CA THR A 77 10.47 -11.44 -5.46
C THR A 77 9.68 -10.67 -6.51
N ARG A 78 8.88 -11.35 -7.34
CA ARG A 78 7.98 -10.69 -8.30
C ARG A 78 6.87 -9.91 -7.62
N ALA A 79 6.23 -10.49 -6.60
CA ALA A 79 5.22 -9.79 -5.81
C ALA A 79 5.83 -8.55 -5.15
N LEU A 80 7.02 -8.67 -4.54
CA LEU A 80 7.74 -7.57 -3.93
C LEU A 80 8.12 -6.49 -4.95
N HIS A 81 8.60 -6.90 -6.13
CA HIS A 81 8.95 -5.99 -7.22
C HIS A 81 7.72 -5.26 -7.77
N GLY A 82 6.59 -5.95 -7.90
CA GLY A 82 5.32 -5.34 -8.32
C GLY A 82 4.85 -4.29 -7.33
N LEU A 83 4.88 -4.63 -6.03
CA LEU A 83 4.55 -3.69 -4.96
C LEU A 83 5.52 -2.50 -4.93
N SER A 84 6.82 -2.73 -5.09
CA SER A 84 7.81 -1.66 -5.10
C SER A 84 7.63 -0.74 -6.30
N MET A 85 7.36 -1.30 -7.49
CA MET A 85 7.17 -0.52 -8.70
C MET A 85 5.87 0.28 -8.67
N MET A 86 4.78 -0.28 -8.14
CA MET A 86 3.53 0.47 -7.93
C MET A 86 3.72 1.62 -6.93
N ASN A 87 4.42 1.36 -5.81
CA ASN A 87 4.75 2.42 -4.86
C ASN A 87 5.60 3.51 -5.51
N ALA A 88 6.67 3.14 -6.24
CA ALA A 88 7.52 4.10 -6.93
C ALA A 88 6.76 4.93 -7.98
N MET A 89 5.84 4.32 -8.72
CA MET A 89 5.01 5.02 -9.71
C MET A 89 3.99 5.96 -9.08
N ARG A 90 3.33 5.53 -8.00
CA ARG A 90 2.43 6.40 -7.21
C ARG A 90 3.20 7.59 -6.67
N ASP A 91 4.38 7.34 -6.11
CA ASP A 91 5.24 8.34 -5.52
C ASP A 91 5.77 9.32 -6.59
N THR A 92 6.12 8.82 -7.77
CA THR A 92 6.45 9.66 -8.92
C THR A 92 5.28 10.57 -9.32
N CYS A 93 4.05 10.04 -9.37
CA CYS A 93 2.86 10.82 -9.67
C CYS A 93 2.57 11.91 -8.62
N LEU A 94 2.67 11.56 -7.33
CA LEU A 94 2.47 12.51 -6.22
C LEU A 94 3.55 13.59 -6.22
N SER A 95 4.82 13.22 -6.43
CA SER A 95 5.91 14.20 -6.52
C SER A 95 5.73 15.18 -7.69
N ALA A 96 5.21 14.71 -8.83
CA ALA A 96 4.88 15.57 -9.97
C ALA A 96 3.75 16.57 -9.66
N LYS A 97 2.84 16.23 -8.73
CA LYS A 97 1.81 17.14 -8.21
C LYS A 97 2.35 18.08 -7.10
N GLY A 98 3.62 17.97 -6.73
CA GLY A 98 4.27 18.81 -5.73
C GLY A 98 4.24 18.25 -4.30
N TYR A 99 3.85 16.98 -4.11
CA TYR A 99 3.95 16.32 -2.81
C TYR A 99 5.41 16.01 -2.48
N ARG A 100 5.77 16.17 -1.20
CA ARG A 100 7.07 15.80 -0.64
C ARG A 100 6.93 14.45 0.04
N LEU A 101 7.57 13.45 -0.54
CA LEU A 101 7.51 12.08 -0.05
C LEU A 101 8.73 11.81 0.84
N ASN A 102 8.52 11.11 1.96
CA ASN A 102 9.55 10.73 2.93
C ASN A 102 9.83 9.24 2.89
#